data_AF-A0A661PH78-F1
#
_entry.id   AF-A0A661PH78-F1
#
_cell.length_a   1.000
_cell.length_b   1.000
_cell.length_c   1.000
_cell.angle_alpha   90.00
_cell.angle_beta   90.00
_cell.angle_gamma   90.00
#
_symmetry.space_group_name_H-M   'P 1'
#
loop_
_entity.id
_entity.type
_entity.pdbx_description
1 polymer ?
#
loop_
_entity_poly.entity_id
_entity_poly.type
_entity_poly.pdbx_seq_one_letter_code
_entity_poly.pdbx_strand_id
1 'polypeptide(L)'
;EINATGLAVGGAYKIVSDLPVIAYEFNPIDGQSSATSDASLLLPTSALDSYHYIVGWEPQYGNPQLVVVAAQDGTSVTVTPTASTIGGGGLPALTANVPHTFAQTLNEGDYLQIEANASLNGTYITSTKPVAVFSAHDCANIPVGVIACDHLEEQIFGLQTWGKIYVGARMPVRDSNAMETTLWHIIASENATQVSFTASPQVTGLPSSPQMLNSGQVLEMWVSGTPANPGDFVVTADKPILMAEYLTGRGNVPNINQDQAGDPAMTQAVPVEQFLDSYVVLVPGSWVLDFVILTKPIGSTITIDGSPVPQSNFIVINDGVNPPQWEVARVAVSDGVHTATGTQPFGIVVVGYDFADSYAYPGGLNQQLINPIN
;
A
#
# COMPACT_ATOMS: atom_id res chain seq x y z
N GLU A 1 -22.11 3.40 8.34
CA GLU A 1 -21.20 2.27 8.54
C GLU A 1 -21.94 0.99 8.20
N ILE A 2 -21.31 0.14 7.39
CA ILE A 2 -21.81 -1.19 7.08
C ILE A 2 -21.06 -2.14 8.00
N ASN A 3 -21.77 -3.07 8.64
CA ASN A 3 -21.11 -4.14 9.38
C ASN A 3 -20.83 -5.30 8.41
N ALA A 4 -19.57 -5.49 8.03
CA ALA A 4 -19.11 -6.43 7.02
C ALA A 4 -19.69 -6.16 5.61
N THR A 5 -20.45 -7.10 5.02
CA THR A 5 -20.98 -6.95 3.66
C THR A 5 -22.25 -6.09 3.60
N GLY A 6 -22.34 -5.19 2.63
CA GLY A 6 -23.56 -4.46 2.34
C GLY A 6 -23.45 -3.36 1.29
N LEU A 7 -24.60 -2.72 1.02
CA LEU A 7 -24.73 -1.51 0.22
C LEU A 7 -25.10 -0.32 1.13
N ALA A 8 -24.41 0.80 0.97
CA ALA A 8 -24.78 2.07 1.59
C ALA A 8 -25.05 3.12 0.52
N VAL A 9 -26.21 3.79 0.65
CA VAL A 9 -26.65 4.86 -0.26
C VAL A 9 -26.23 6.21 0.32
N GLY A 10 -25.49 7.01 -0.45
CA GLY A 10 -24.98 8.33 -0.05
C GLY A 10 -24.10 8.30 1.21
N GLY A 11 -23.35 7.21 1.39
CA GLY A 11 -22.56 6.98 2.61
C GLY A 11 -21.14 7.52 2.56
N ALA A 12 -20.60 7.81 1.37
CA ALA A 12 -19.25 8.36 1.20
C ALA A 12 -19.26 9.89 1.15
N TYR A 13 -18.16 10.50 1.60
CA TYR A 13 -17.96 11.95 1.54
C TYR A 13 -17.21 12.33 0.26
N LYS A 14 -17.64 13.44 -0.36
CA LYS A 14 -16.91 14.08 -1.44
C LYS A 14 -16.28 15.37 -0.95
N ILE A 15 -14.95 15.41 -0.98
CA ILE A 15 -14.19 16.63 -0.72
C ILE A 15 -14.01 17.38 -2.04
N VAL A 16 -14.38 18.66 -2.04
CA VAL A 16 -14.26 19.55 -3.20
C VAL A 16 -13.37 20.72 -2.81
N SER A 17 -12.41 21.05 -3.68
CA SER A 17 -11.50 22.17 -3.51
C SER A 17 -11.37 22.93 -4.83
N ASP A 18 -11.27 24.25 -4.74
CA ASP A 18 -10.97 25.13 -5.88
C ASP A 18 -9.48 25.14 -6.24
N LEU A 19 -8.63 24.55 -5.38
CA LEU A 19 -7.19 24.40 -5.56
C LEU A 19 -6.82 22.91 -5.60
N PRO A 20 -5.73 22.52 -6.29
CA PRO A 20 -5.18 21.18 -6.18
C PRO A 20 -4.89 20.85 -4.72
N VAL A 21 -5.37 19.71 -4.26
CA VAL A 21 -5.15 19.18 -2.91
C VAL A 21 -4.65 17.75 -3.00
N ILE A 22 -3.89 17.36 -2.00
CA ILE A 22 -3.64 15.96 -1.65
C ILE A 22 -4.43 15.66 -0.39
N ALA A 23 -4.98 14.45 -0.28
CA ALA A 23 -5.77 14.03 0.86
C ALA A 23 -5.24 12.70 1.37
N TYR A 24 -5.20 12.58 2.69
CA TYR A 24 -4.81 11.37 3.40
C TYR A 24 -5.94 11.03 4.36
N GLU A 25 -6.35 9.77 4.38
CA GLU A 25 -7.31 9.22 5.33
C GLU A 25 -6.55 8.54 6.46
N PHE A 26 -7.02 8.71 7.70
CA PHE A 26 -6.53 8.01 8.89
C PHE A 26 -7.75 7.44 9.60
N ASN A 27 -7.80 6.12 9.75
CA ASN A 27 -9.00 5.43 10.19
C ASN A 27 -8.70 4.47 11.36
N PRO A 28 -8.99 4.89 12.60
CA PRO A 28 -9.20 6.26 13.08
C PRO A 28 -7.88 7.03 13.30
N ILE A 29 -7.96 8.36 13.44
CA ILE A 29 -6.79 9.24 13.60
C ILE A 29 -6.22 9.30 15.04
N ASP A 30 -6.89 8.69 16.01
CA ASP A 30 -6.61 8.89 17.44
C ASP A 30 -5.45 8.04 18.00
N GLY A 31 -4.72 7.34 17.13
CA GLY A 31 -3.45 6.69 17.49
C GLY A 31 -3.64 5.59 18.53
N GLN A 32 -2.72 5.51 19.49
CA GLN A 32 -2.78 4.59 20.64
C GLN A 32 -4.16 4.44 21.30
N SER A 33 -5.05 5.47 21.31
CA SER A 33 -6.34 5.35 21.99
C SER A 33 -7.34 4.43 21.28
N SER A 34 -7.22 4.23 19.97
CA SER A 34 -7.97 3.21 19.26
C SER A 34 -7.36 1.82 19.40
N ALA A 35 -6.02 1.77 19.57
CA ALA A 35 -5.21 0.55 19.50
C ALA A 35 -5.41 -0.23 18.19
N THR A 36 -5.88 0.50 17.16
CA THR A 36 -6.01 0.02 15.80
C THR A 36 -6.21 1.19 14.85
N SER A 37 -5.47 1.27 13.76
CA SER A 37 -5.62 2.26 12.70
C SER A 37 -4.87 1.86 11.43
N ASP A 38 -5.19 2.52 10.33
CA ASP A 38 -4.25 2.62 9.21
C ASP A 38 -4.44 3.98 8.51
N ALA A 39 -3.61 4.24 7.50
CA ALA A 39 -3.75 5.42 6.66
C ALA A 39 -3.70 5.09 5.18
N SER A 40 -4.27 5.98 4.37
CA SER A 40 -4.35 5.79 2.93
C SER A 40 -4.17 7.12 2.20
N LEU A 41 -3.47 7.07 1.06
CA LEU A 41 -3.48 8.17 0.10
C LEU A 41 -4.82 8.16 -0.64
N LEU A 42 -5.59 9.23 -0.51
CA LEU A 42 -6.83 9.37 -1.26
C LEU A 42 -6.58 9.91 -2.68
N LEU A 43 -7.00 9.12 -3.68
CA LEU A 43 -6.90 9.50 -5.08
C LEU A 43 -8.07 10.43 -5.47
N PRO A 44 -7.79 11.55 -6.17
CA PRO A 44 -8.84 12.42 -6.66
C PRO A 44 -9.67 11.75 -7.76
N THR A 45 -10.92 12.18 -7.95
CA THR A 45 -11.83 11.60 -8.96
C THR A 45 -11.28 11.62 -10.39
N SER A 46 -10.34 12.53 -10.70
CA SER A 46 -9.66 12.60 -12.00
C SER A 46 -8.63 11.51 -12.24
N ALA A 47 -8.20 10.81 -11.19
CA ALA A 47 -7.18 9.76 -11.22
C ALA A 47 -7.73 8.36 -10.92
N LEU A 48 -9.04 8.25 -10.62
CA LEU A 48 -9.70 6.98 -10.43
C LEU A 48 -9.74 6.18 -11.74
N ASP A 49 -9.80 4.86 -11.60
CA ASP A 49 -9.83 3.92 -12.72
C ASP A 49 -11.13 3.10 -12.71
N SER A 50 -11.38 2.38 -13.79
CA SER A 50 -12.46 1.41 -13.93
C SER A 50 -11.99 -0.03 -13.79
N TYR A 51 -10.68 -0.26 -13.56
CA TYR A 51 -10.07 -1.58 -13.49
C TYR A 51 -9.17 -1.68 -12.26
N HIS A 52 -9.41 -2.65 -11.39
CA HIS A 52 -8.64 -2.83 -10.16
C HIS A 52 -8.44 -4.32 -9.86
N TYR A 53 -7.31 -4.63 -9.23
CA TYR A 53 -7.10 -5.90 -8.53
C TYR A 53 -6.93 -5.62 -7.04
N ILE A 54 -7.47 -6.50 -6.19
CA ILE A 54 -7.26 -6.40 -4.74
C ILE A 54 -5.93 -7.05 -4.35
N VAL A 55 -5.19 -6.35 -3.49
CA VAL A 55 -4.09 -6.88 -2.68
C VAL A 55 -4.38 -6.59 -1.21
N GLY A 56 -4.19 -7.55 -0.33
CA GLY A 56 -4.52 -7.46 1.09
C GLY A 56 -4.04 -8.71 1.84
N TRP A 57 -4.62 -8.97 3.02
CA TRP A 57 -4.17 -10.04 3.91
C TRP A 57 -5.16 -11.22 4.03
N GLU A 58 -4.64 -12.37 4.45
CA GLU A 58 -5.41 -13.58 4.71
C GLU A 58 -6.28 -13.42 5.98
N PRO A 59 -7.46 -14.06 6.07
CA PRO A 59 -8.31 -14.00 7.26
C PRO A 59 -7.64 -14.66 8.47
N GLN A 60 -7.84 -14.08 9.66
CA GLN A 60 -7.55 -14.74 10.92
C GLN A 60 -8.44 -14.25 12.08
N TYR A 61 -7.97 -13.26 12.84
CA TYR A 61 -8.74 -12.66 13.94
C TYR A 61 -9.87 -11.77 13.38
N GLY A 62 -9.58 -11.16 12.24
CA GLY A 62 -10.52 -10.47 11.38
C GLY A 62 -10.65 -11.13 10.00
N ASN A 63 -11.41 -10.49 9.13
CA ASN A 63 -11.64 -10.87 7.75
C ASN A 63 -11.16 -9.78 6.77
N PRO A 64 -10.66 -10.17 5.59
CA PRO A 64 -10.45 -9.25 4.49
C PRO A 64 -11.75 -8.70 3.96
N GLN A 65 -11.70 -7.42 3.60
CA GLN A 65 -12.80 -6.65 3.06
C GLN A 65 -12.33 -5.89 1.82
N LEU A 66 -13.27 -5.58 0.93
CA LEU A 66 -13.06 -4.60 -0.13
C LEU A 66 -14.24 -3.64 -0.17
N VAL A 67 -13.96 -2.39 -0.52
CA VAL A 67 -14.96 -1.33 -0.66
C VAL A 67 -14.88 -0.74 -2.06
N VAL A 68 -16.02 -0.54 -2.71
CA VAL A 68 -16.11 0.14 -4.01
C VAL A 68 -17.04 1.35 -3.87
N VAL A 69 -16.50 2.55 -4.06
CA VAL A 69 -17.22 3.83 -3.96
C VAL A 69 -17.43 4.41 -5.36
N ALA A 70 -18.67 4.75 -5.69
CA ALA A 70 -18.99 5.36 -6.97
C ALA A 70 -18.73 6.88 -6.94
N ALA A 71 -17.93 7.35 -7.90
CA ALA A 71 -17.65 8.78 -8.10
C ALA A 71 -18.65 9.47 -9.03
N GLN A 72 -19.54 8.71 -9.68
CA GLN A 72 -20.50 9.22 -10.67
C GLN A 72 -21.80 8.43 -10.64
N ASP A 73 -22.90 9.10 -10.97
CA ASP A 73 -24.22 8.49 -11.05
C ASP A 73 -24.33 7.36 -12.08
N GLY A 74 -25.13 6.34 -11.79
CA GLY A 74 -25.37 5.24 -12.73
C GLY A 74 -24.13 4.40 -13.03
N THR A 75 -23.25 4.20 -12.04
CA THR A 75 -22.07 3.35 -12.14
C THR A 75 -22.46 1.89 -11.92
N SER A 76 -22.14 1.02 -12.87
CA SER A 76 -22.33 -0.44 -12.74
C SER A 76 -20.99 -1.07 -12.38
N VAL A 77 -20.98 -1.94 -11.36
CA VAL A 77 -19.79 -2.61 -10.84
C VAL A 77 -19.90 -4.12 -11.06
N THR A 78 -18.80 -4.73 -11.50
CA THR A 78 -18.65 -6.19 -11.62
C THR A 78 -17.46 -6.63 -10.78
N VAL A 79 -17.67 -7.62 -9.92
CA VAL A 79 -16.62 -8.22 -9.07
C VAL A 79 -16.44 -9.68 -9.49
N THR A 80 -15.19 -10.07 -9.76
CA THR A 80 -14.79 -11.46 -9.96
C THR A 80 -13.90 -11.85 -8.78
N PRO A 81 -14.48 -12.36 -7.67
CA PRO A 81 -13.72 -12.63 -6.47
C PRO A 81 -12.91 -13.91 -6.61
N THR A 82 -11.73 -13.97 -6.01
CA THR A 82 -10.89 -15.20 -6.02
C THR A 82 -11.39 -16.24 -5.02
N ALA A 83 -12.16 -15.82 -4.01
CA ALA A 83 -12.81 -16.67 -3.02
C ALA A 83 -14.32 -16.38 -2.91
N SER A 84 -15.06 -17.28 -2.27
CA SER A 84 -16.49 -17.04 -1.99
C SER A 84 -16.64 -15.98 -0.90
N THR A 85 -17.57 -15.05 -1.10
CA THR A 85 -17.78 -13.92 -0.16
C THR A 85 -18.99 -14.15 0.73
N ILE A 86 -19.10 -13.34 1.78
CA ILE A 86 -20.22 -13.37 2.72
C ILE A 86 -21.31 -12.42 2.19
N GLY A 87 -22.56 -12.87 2.16
CA GLY A 87 -23.70 -12.01 1.82
C GLY A 87 -24.19 -11.23 3.04
N GLY A 88 -24.66 -10.00 2.83
CA GLY A 88 -25.07 -9.09 3.90
C GLY A 88 -25.59 -7.76 3.36
N GLY A 89 -26.33 -7.00 4.18
CA GLY A 89 -26.69 -5.61 3.87
C GLY A 89 -27.34 -5.38 2.49
N GLY A 90 -28.13 -6.34 2.00
CA GLY A 90 -28.78 -6.29 0.68
C GLY A 90 -27.95 -6.83 -0.49
N LEU A 91 -26.70 -7.23 -0.27
CA LEU A 91 -25.83 -7.87 -1.26
C LEU A 91 -25.81 -9.40 -1.12
N PRO A 92 -25.79 -10.15 -2.23
CA PRO A 92 -25.64 -11.59 -2.21
C PRO A 92 -24.22 -12.01 -1.83
N ALA A 93 -24.08 -13.24 -1.34
CA ALA A 93 -22.79 -13.92 -1.33
C ALA A 93 -22.33 -14.16 -2.78
N LEU A 94 -21.07 -13.87 -3.07
CA LEU A 94 -20.48 -14.09 -4.39
C LEU A 94 -19.78 -15.45 -4.45
N THR A 95 -19.79 -16.07 -5.63
CA THR A 95 -19.11 -17.36 -5.87
C THR A 95 -17.69 -17.10 -6.37
N ALA A 96 -16.71 -17.80 -5.79
CA ALA A 96 -15.32 -17.74 -6.23
C ALA A 96 -15.19 -17.95 -7.75
N ASN A 97 -14.38 -17.11 -8.38
CA ASN A 97 -14.01 -17.10 -9.81
C ASN A 97 -15.20 -16.94 -10.77
N VAL A 98 -16.35 -16.45 -10.30
CA VAL A 98 -17.52 -16.16 -11.13
C VAL A 98 -17.75 -14.65 -11.15
N PRO A 99 -17.68 -13.97 -12.31
CA PRO A 99 -18.01 -12.55 -12.41
C PRO A 99 -19.46 -12.29 -11.98
N HIS A 100 -19.64 -11.34 -11.07
CA HIS A 100 -20.95 -10.89 -10.62
C HIS A 100 -21.11 -9.39 -10.85
N THR A 101 -22.07 -9.02 -11.70
CA THR A 101 -22.49 -7.62 -11.89
C THR A 101 -23.68 -7.34 -10.99
N PHE A 102 -23.58 -6.32 -10.15
CA PHE A 102 -24.67 -5.92 -9.27
C PHE A 102 -25.85 -5.36 -10.07
N ALA A 103 -27.08 -5.74 -9.70
CA ALA A 103 -28.28 -5.35 -10.43
C ALA A 103 -28.60 -3.85 -10.26
N GLN A 104 -28.25 -3.27 -9.12
CA GLN A 104 -28.39 -1.85 -8.83
C GLN A 104 -27.15 -1.11 -9.31
N THR A 105 -27.35 -0.07 -10.11
CA THR A 105 -26.28 0.91 -10.38
C THR A 105 -26.09 1.79 -9.15
N LEU A 106 -24.85 2.10 -8.83
CA LEU A 106 -24.46 3.03 -7.77
C LEU A 106 -24.55 4.47 -8.26
N ASN A 107 -25.03 5.36 -7.40
CA ASN A 107 -24.93 6.80 -7.62
C ASN A 107 -23.70 7.40 -6.95
N GLU A 108 -23.37 8.65 -7.26
CA GLU A 108 -22.25 9.34 -6.62
C GLU A 108 -22.40 9.31 -5.09
N GLY A 109 -21.38 8.81 -4.40
CA GLY A 109 -21.36 8.67 -2.94
C GLY A 109 -21.99 7.36 -2.41
N ASP A 110 -22.59 6.53 -3.26
CA ASP A 110 -22.97 5.17 -2.90
C ASP A 110 -21.71 4.27 -2.85
N TYR A 111 -21.71 3.31 -1.93
CA TYR A 111 -20.63 2.33 -1.86
C TYR A 111 -21.11 0.93 -1.51
N LEU A 112 -20.35 -0.05 -2.00
CA LEU A 112 -20.48 -1.47 -1.68
C LEU A 112 -19.32 -1.87 -0.79
N GLN A 113 -19.57 -2.66 0.25
CA GLN A 113 -18.54 -3.34 1.03
C GLN A 113 -18.78 -4.84 0.95
N ILE A 114 -17.71 -5.60 0.76
CA ILE A 114 -17.75 -7.06 0.59
C ILE A 114 -16.69 -7.68 1.49
N GLU A 115 -17.11 -8.61 2.34
CA GLU A 115 -16.25 -9.38 3.24
C GLU A 115 -16.15 -10.84 2.79
N ALA A 116 -15.03 -11.51 3.08
CA ALA A 116 -14.87 -12.95 2.89
C ALA A 116 -14.14 -13.62 4.06
N ASN A 117 -14.43 -14.90 4.31
CA ASN A 117 -13.65 -15.74 5.25
C ASN A 117 -12.43 -16.38 4.57
N ALA A 118 -11.89 -15.71 3.55
CA ALA A 118 -10.79 -16.17 2.71
C ALA A 118 -10.13 -14.96 2.05
N SER A 119 -8.84 -15.09 1.75
CA SER A 119 -8.07 -14.06 1.05
C SER A 119 -8.76 -13.57 -0.22
N LEU A 120 -8.84 -12.26 -0.37
CA LEU A 120 -9.40 -11.60 -1.55
C LEU A 120 -8.31 -11.18 -2.54
N ASN A 121 -7.04 -11.53 -2.28
CA ASN A 121 -5.91 -11.30 -3.17
C ASN A 121 -6.23 -11.77 -4.59
N GLY A 122 -5.99 -10.90 -5.58
CA GLY A 122 -6.26 -11.18 -6.98
C GLY A 122 -7.73 -11.01 -7.42
N THR A 123 -8.64 -10.61 -6.52
CA THR A 123 -10.02 -10.28 -6.89
C THR A 123 -10.02 -9.15 -7.89
N TYR A 124 -10.69 -9.36 -9.03
CA TYR A 124 -10.73 -8.39 -10.13
C TYR A 124 -12.03 -7.61 -10.12
N ILE A 125 -11.94 -6.29 -10.21
CA ILE A 125 -13.07 -5.37 -10.18
C ILE A 125 -13.07 -4.54 -11.46
N THR A 126 -14.23 -4.51 -12.12
CA THR A 126 -14.46 -3.62 -13.27
C THR A 126 -15.71 -2.77 -13.07
N SER A 127 -15.72 -1.58 -13.66
CA SER A 127 -16.87 -0.69 -13.62
C SER A 127 -17.10 0.04 -14.95
N THR A 128 -18.32 0.54 -15.15
CA THR A 128 -18.66 1.33 -16.35
C THR A 128 -18.16 2.77 -16.29
N LYS A 129 -17.81 3.25 -15.09
CA LYS A 129 -17.27 4.59 -14.81
C LYS A 129 -16.22 4.47 -13.69
N PRO A 130 -15.27 5.41 -13.59
CA PRO A 130 -14.24 5.35 -12.56
C PRO A 130 -14.80 5.26 -11.13
N VAL A 131 -14.19 4.41 -10.30
CA VAL A 131 -14.56 4.15 -8.91
C VAL A 131 -13.33 4.23 -8.01
N ALA A 132 -13.53 4.58 -6.74
CA ALA A 132 -12.51 4.37 -5.72
C ALA A 132 -12.66 2.95 -5.17
N VAL A 133 -11.55 2.23 -5.04
CA VAL A 133 -11.51 0.88 -4.50
C VAL A 133 -10.58 0.86 -3.31
N PHE A 134 -11.05 0.34 -2.18
CA PHE A 134 -10.24 0.14 -0.99
C PHE A 134 -10.10 -1.36 -0.74
N SER A 135 -8.89 -1.77 -0.39
CA SER A 135 -8.64 -3.06 0.26
C SER A 135 -8.58 -2.79 1.75
N ALA A 136 -9.26 -3.63 2.53
CA ALA A 136 -9.29 -3.46 3.98
C ALA A 136 -9.23 -4.79 4.71
N HIS A 137 -8.94 -4.74 6.00
CA HIS A 137 -9.01 -5.86 6.91
C HIS A 137 -9.32 -5.32 8.31
N ASP A 138 -10.32 -5.87 8.99
CA ASP A 138 -10.78 -5.36 10.30
C ASP A 138 -9.84 -5.70 11.47
N CYS A 139 -9.06 -6.80 11.39
CA CYS A 139 -8.01 -7.15 12.35
C CYS A 139 -6.99 -8.14 11.76
N ALA A 140 -6.04 -7.63 10.99
CA ALA A 140 -4.96 -8.35 10.33
C ALA A 140 -3.75 -8.49 11.25
N ASN A 141 -3.33 -9.72 11.53
CA ASN A 141 -2.08 -9.96 12.23
C ASN A 141 -1.03 -10.52 11.28
N ILE A 142 0.08 -9.78 11.18
CA ILE A 142 1.13 -10.02 10.20
C ILE A 142 2.42 -10.26 11.00
N PRO A 143 3.03 -11.46 10.98
CA PRO A 143 2.53 -12.71 10.39
C PRO A 143 1.37 -13.35 11.17
N VAL A 144 0.68 -14.29 10.52
CA VAL A 144 -0.34 -15.15 11.12
C VAL A 144 0.20 -15.81 12.39
N GLY A 145 -0.60 -15.80 13.46
CA GLY A 145 -0.24 -16.34 14.77
C GLY A 145 0.71 -15.48 15.63
N VAL A 146 1.17 -14.33 15.15
CA VAL A 146 1.96 -13.36 15.94
C VAL A 146 1.08 -12.18 16.32
N ILE A 147 1.16 -11.74 17.58
CA ILE A 147 0.38 -10.60 18.08
C ILE A 147 1.08 -9.27 17.77
N ALA A 148 0.38 -8.14 17.73
CA ALA A 148 -1.07 -8.01 17.70
C ALA A 148 -1.56 -7.83 16.25
N CYS A 149 -2.89 -7.82 16.09
CA CYS A 149 -3.50 -7.46 14.81
C CYS A 149 -3.74 -5.96 14.76
N ASP A 150 -3.93 -5.45 13.54
CA ASP A 150 -4.42 -4.09 13.31
C ASP A 150 -5.45 -4.07 12.17
N HIS A 151 -6.21 -2.99 12.09
CA HIS A 151 -6.95 -2.60 10.91
C HIS A 151 -5.96 -2.33 9.78
N LEU A 152 -6.30 -2.73 8.56
CA LEU A 152 -5.60 -2.32 7.36
C LEU A 152 -6.59 -1.67 6.43
N GLU A 153 -6.21 -0.56 5.78
CA GLU A 153 -7.03 0.07 4.77
C GLU A 153 -6.17 0.88 3.81
N GLU A 154 -6.30 0.60 2.52
CA GLU A 154 -5.52 1.28 1.49
C GLU A 154 -6.38 1.47 0.22
N GLN A 155 -6.40 2.70 -0.31
CA GLN A 155 -7.06 2.98 -1.59
C GLN A 155 -6.19 2.45 -2.72
N ILE A 156 -6.63 1.36 -3.35
CA ILE A 156 -5.88 0.65 -4.38
C ILE A 156 -5.72 1.51 -5.63
N PHE A 157 -4.48 1.57 -6.14
CA PHE A 157 -4.16 2.23 -7.38
C PHE A 157 -4.81 1.52 -8.57
N GLY A 158 -5.41 2.32 -9.46
CA GLY A 158 -6.00 1.83 -10.70
C GLY A 158 -5.01 1.05 -11.56
N LEU A 159 -5.47 -0.05 -12.17
CA LEU A 159 -4.64 -0.98 -12.94
C LEU A 159 -3.84 -0.28 -14.05
N GLN A 160 -4.37 0.78 -14.66
CA GLN A 160 -3.74 1.54 -15.75
C GLN A 160 -2.64 2.51 -15.27
N THR A 161 -2.36 2.57 -13.97
CA THR A 161 -1.27 3.38 -13.37
C THR A 161 -0.07 2.53 -12.94
N TRP A 162 -0.17 1.21 -13.07
CA TRP A 162 0.84 0.26 -12.60
C TRP A 162 2.11 0.30 -13.46
N GLY A 163 3.27 0.31 -12.80
CA GLY A 163 4.58 0.38 -13.46
C GLY A 163 5.27 -0.97 -13.61
N LYS A 164 6.51 -0.92 -14.09
CA LYS A 164 7.37 -2.09 -14.31
C LYS A 164 8.64 -2.06 -13.47
N ILE A 165 8.98 -0.91 -12.89
CA ILE A 165 10.17 -0.75 -12.05
C ILE A 165 9.74 -0.25 -10.68
N TYR A 166 10.13 -0.97 -9.64
CA TYR A 166 9.87 -0.60 -8.25
C TYR A 166 11.15 -0.69 -7.45
N VAL A 167 11.26 0.17 -6.45
CA VAL A 167 12.25 0.01 -5.39
C VAL A 167 11.50 -0.46 -4.15
N GLY A 168 11.79 -1.67 -3.69
CA GLY A 168 11.32 -2.19 -2.41
C GLY A 168 12.08 -1.50 -1.29
N ALA A 169 11.63 -0.30 -0.92
CA ALA A 169 12.25 0.54 0.10
C ALA A 169 11.66 0.19 1.47
N ARG A 170 12.32 -0.70 2.20
CA ARG A 170 11.79 -1.30 3.42
C ARG A 170 11.44 -0.26 4.49
N MET A 171 10.33 -0.45 5.19
CA MET A 171 9.98 0.25 6.44
C MET A 171 11.13 0.21 7.47
N PRO A 172 11.18 1.17 8.41
CA PRO A 172 12.27 1.26 9.38
C PRO A 172 12.51 -0.05 10.15
N VAL A 173 13.77 -0.37 10.37
CA VAL A 173 14.16 -1.51 11.20
C VAL A 173 13.91 -1.15 12.66
N ARG A 174 12.98 -1.86 13.31
CA ARG A 174 12.62 -1.60 14.72
C ARG A 174 13.58 -2.24 15.72
N ASP A 175 14.15 -3.41 15.39
CA ASP A 175 15.20 -4.08 16.17
C ASP A 175 16.44 -4.35 15.31
N SER A 176 17.51 -3.57 15.51
CA SER A 176 18.77 -3.75 14.77
C SER A 176 19.61 -4.96 15.22
N ASN A 177 19.30 -5.54 16.40
CA ASN A 177 20.00 -6.73 16.91
C ASN A 177 19.32 -8.03 16.44
N ALA A 178 18.03 -7.96 16.11
CA ALA A 178 17.26 -9.06 15.55
C ALA A 178 16.42 -8.55 14.38
N MET A 179 17.06 -8.46 13.21
CA MET A 179 16.44 -7.95 11.97
C MET A 179 15.17 -8.73 11.64
N GLU A 180 14.02 -8.12 11.88
CA GLU A 180 12.72 -8.71 11.49
C GLU A 180 12.59 -8.82 9.96
N THR A 181 11.67 -9.65 9.51
CA THR A 181 11.25 -9.71 8.11
C THR A 181 10.13 -8.71 7.84
N THR A 182 10.14 -8.11 6.67
CA THR A 182 9.04 -7.31 6.13
C THR A 182 8.30 -8.11 5.08
N LEU A 183 6.97 -8.05 5.11
CA LEU A 183 6.11 -8.70 4.14
C LEU A 183 5.94 -7.80 2.90
N TRP A 184 6.05 -8.43 1.73
CA TRP A 184 5.79 -7.82 0.44
C TRP A 184 4.83 -8.68 -0.36
N HIS A 185 3.85 -8.05 -1.00
CA HIS A 185 3.01 -8.66 -2.03
C HIS A 185 3.30 -8.01 -3.37
N ILE A 186 3.45 -8.84 -4.41
CA ILE A 186 3.55 -8.40 -5.81
C ILE A 186 2.44 -9.05 -6.61
N ILE A 187 1.64 -8.26 -7.30
CA ILE A 187 0.55 -8.74 -8.15
C ILE A 187 0.80 -8.35 -9.61
N ALA A 188 0.56 -9.28 -10.54
CA ALA A 188 0.73 -9.04 -11.97
C ALA A 188 -0.58 -8.66 -12.66
N SER A 189 -0.53 -7.68 -13.57
CA SER A 189 -1.70 -7.28 -14.37
C SER A 189 -2.02 -8.27 -15.50
N GLU A 190 -1.02 -9.01 -15.97
CA GLU A 190 -1.09 -9.82 -17.18
C GLU A 190 -0.52 -11.22 -16.98
N ASN A 191 -0.98 -12.17 -17.80
CA ASN A 191 -0.45 -13.54 -17.80
C ASN A 191 1.01 -13.61 -18.23
N ALA A 192 1.74 -14.58 -17.66
CA ALA A 192 3.16 -14.81 -17.94
C ALA A 192 4.03 -13.55 -17.78
N THR A 193 3.76 -12.75 -16.75
CA THR A 193 4.61 -11.62 -16.34
C THR A 193 5.87 -12.16 -15.67
N GLN A 194 7.03 -11.76 -16.15
CA GLN A 194 8.33 -12.11 -15.55
C GLN A 194 8.77 -11.01 -14.61
N VAL A 195 8.93 -11.34 -13.33
CA VAL A 195 9.35 -10.42 -12.26
C VAL A 195 10.75 -10.79 -11.81
N SER A 196 11.67 -9.84 -11.85
CA SER A 196 13.08 -10.02 -11.48
C SER A 196 13.46 -9.14 -10.30
N PHE A 197 14.37 -9.65 -9.47
CA PHE A 197 14.83 -9.01 -8.23
C PHE A 197 16.34 -8.81 -8.26
N THR A 198 16.80 -7.60 -7.92
CA THR A 198 18.21 -7.30 -7.69
C THR A 198 18.38 -6.64 -6.33
N ALA A 199 19.39 -7.07 -5.56
CA ALA A 199 19.64 -6.58 -4.21
C ALA A 199 21.08 -6.85 -3.78
N SER A 200 21.50 -6.21 -2.67
CA SER A 200 22.75 -6.57 -2.00
C SER A 200 22.75 -8.06 -1.61
N PRO A 201 23.88 -8.79 -1.72
CA PRO A 201 23.95 -10.19 -1.27
C PRO A 201 23.65 -10.39 0.23
N GLN A 202 23.59 -9.31 1.01
CA GLN A 202 23.21 -9.32 2.42
C GLN A 202 21.70 -9.26 2.65
N VAL A 203 20.90 -9.00 1.61
CA VAL A 203 19.45 -9.09 1.63
C VAL A 203 19.04 -10.55 1.51
N THR A 204 18.07 -10.98 2.31
CA THR A 204 17.60 -12.36 2.40
C THR A 204 16.08 -12.43 2.20
N GLY A 205 15.57 -13.61 1.84
CA GLY A 205 14.13 -13.83 1.67
C GLY A 205 13.56 -13.54 0.27
N LEU A 206 14.35 -12.94 -0.62
CA LEU A 206 14.00 -12.83 -2.03
C LEU A 206 14.00 -14.21 -2.72
N PRO A 207 13.02 -14.51 -3.59
CA PRO A 207 12.97 -15.77 -4.33
C PRO A 207 14.00 -15.79 -5.46
N SER A 208 14.14 -16.93 -6.14
CA SER A 208 14.94 -17.00 -7.37
C SER A 208 14.38 -16.05 -8.44
N SER A 209 15.25 -15.48 -9.26
CA SER A 209 14.85 -14.52 -10.31
C SER A 209 15.10 -15.12 -11.70
N PRO A 210 14.18 -15.00 -12.68
CA PRO A 210 12.85 -14.38 -12.56
C PRO A 210 11.79 -15.32 -11.95
N GLN A 211 10.77 -14.74 -11.33
CA GLN A 211 9.49 -15.37 -11.02
C GLN A 211 8.50 -15.15 -12.16
N MET A 212 7.65 -16.12 -12.46
CA MET A 212 6.59 -15.99 -13.46
C MET A 212 5.23 -15.92 -12.76
N LEU A 213 4.47 -14.84 -13.01
CA LEU A 213 3.14 -14.61 -12.46
C LEU A 213 2.09 -14.54 -13.56
N ASN A 214 0.90 -15.06 -13.28
CA ASN A 214 -0.28 -14.86 -14.10
C ASN A 214 -1.08 -13.63 -13.66
N SER A 215 -2.01 -13.14 -14.50
CA SER A 215 -2.85 -11.99 -14.16
C SER A 215 -3.62 -12.24 -12.86
N GLY A 216 -3.54 -11.31 -11.91
CA GLY A 216 -4.17 -11.42 -10.59
C GLY A 216 -3.44 -12.35 -9.62
N GLN A 217 -2.36 -13.01 -10.03
CA GLN A 217 -1.56 -13.84 -9.14
C GLN A 217 -0.69 -12.96 -8.23
N VAL A 218 -0.80 -13.19 -6.92
CA VAL A 218 0.04 -12.56 -5.91
C VAL A 218 1.24 -13.44 -5.59
N LEU A 219 2.42 -12.84 -5.60
CA LEU A 219 3.66 -13.36 -5.04
C LEU A 219 3.87 -12.76 -3.66
N GLU A 220 3.88 -13.60 -2.64
CA GLU A 220 4.23 -13.20 -1.28
C GLU A 220 5.72 -13.42 -1.01
N MET A 221 6.37 -12.44 -0.37
CA MET A 221 7.77 -12.51 0.01
C MET A 221 7.99 -11.94 1.41
N TRP A 222 8.86 -12.58 2.18
CA TRP A 222 9.28 -12.13 3.51
C TRP A 222 10.75 -11.76 3.44
N VAL A 223 11.05 -10.46 3.33
CA VAL A 223 12.40 -9.95 3.03
C VAL A 223 13.05 -9.39 4.29
N SER A 224 14.33 -9.69 4.49
CA SER A 224 15.14 -9.13 5.58
C SER A 224 16.56 -8.83 5.10
N GLY A 225 17.46 -8.49 6.01
CA GLY A 225 18.85 -8.21 5.70
C GLY A 225 19.70 -7.98 6.93
N THR A 226 20.57 -6.98 6.87
CA THR A 226 21.46 -6.57 7.97
C THR A 226 21.32 -5.08 8.25
N PRO A 227 21.80 -4.54 9.38
CA PRO A 227 21.72 -3.09 9.62
C PRO A 227 22.36 -2.22 8.52
N ALA A 228 23.36 -2.73 7.79
CA ALA A 228 23.99 -2.01 6.68
C ALA A 228 23.24 -2.15 5.34
N ASN A 229 22.42 -3.20 5.19
CA ASN A 229 21.62 -3.49 4.00
C ASN A 229 20.28 -4.06 4.49
N PRO A 230 19.34 -3.21 4.92
CA PRO A 230 18.22 -3.61 5.78
C PRO A 230 17.18 -4.50 5.09
N GLY A 231 17.31 -4.74 3.79
CA GLY A 231 16.31 -5.46 3.01
C GLY A 231 15.77 -4.64 1.84
N ASP A 232 16.51 -3.63 1.38
CA ASP A 232 16.17 -2.86 0.18
C ASP A 232 16.54 -3.62 -1.09
N PHE A 233 15.66 -3.56 -2.09
CA PHE A 233 15.84 -4.24 -3.37
C PHE A 233 15.18 -3.48 -4.52
N VAL A 234 15.54 -3.85 -5.75
CA VAL A 234 14.92 -3.35 -6.97
C VAL A 234 14.15 -4.49 -7.63
N VAL A 235 12.94 -4.18 -8.09
CA VAL A 235 12.10 -5.07 -8.89
C VAL A 235 12.00 -4.53 -10.29
N THR A 236 12.18 -5.41 -11.27
CA THR A 236 11.93 -5.12 -12.68
C THR A 236 11.01 -6.19 -13.26
N ALA A 237 10.03 -5.77 -14.06
CA ALA A 237 9.10 -6.67 -14.74
C ALA A 237 9.00 -6.34 -16.24
N ASP A 238 8.65 -7.35 -17.05
CA ASP A 238 8.39 -7.14 -18.48
C ASP A 238 6.98 -6.56 -18.74
N LYS A 239 6.07 -6.73 -17.79
CA LYS A 239 4.67 -6.27 -17.80
C LYS A 239 4.30 -5.58 -16.48
N PRO A 240 3.20 -4.79 -16.45
CA PRO A 240 2.83 -4.04 -15.25
C PRO A 240 2.56 -4.91 -14.04
N ILE A 241 3.03 -4.46 -12.89
CA ILE A 241 2.81 -5.06 -11.57
C ILE A 241 2.41 -3.98 -10.57
N LEU A 242 1.82 -4.36 -9.45
CA LEU A 242 1.69 -3.53 -8.25
C LEU A 242 2.41 -4.22 -7.10
N MET A 243 2.98 -3.41 -6.20
CA MET A 243 3.63 -3.89 -4.99
C MET A 243 2.98 -3.24 -3.76
N ALA A 244 2.76 -4.05 -2.73
CA ALA A 244 2.36 -3.60 -1.40
C ALA A 244 3.36 -4.08 -0.36
N GLU A 245 3.60 -3.25 0.65
CA GLU A 245 4.46 -3.52 1.79
C GLU A 245 3.61 -3.50 3.06
N TYR A 246 3.96 -4.35 4.03
CA TYR A 246 3.28 -4.42 5.30
C TYR A 246 4.25 -4.37 6.48
N LEU A 247 3.93 -3.53 7.46
CA LEU A 247 4.56 -3.60 8.77
C LEU A 247 4.07 -4.86 9.51
N THR A 248 4.95 -5.49 10.27
CA THR A 248 4.56 -6.66 11.08
C THR A 248 4.11 -6.23 12.48
N GLY A 249 3.34 -7.07 13.16
CA GLY A 249 2.87 -6.79 14.52
C GLY A 249 4.00 -6.77 15.54
N ARG A 250 3.80 -6.04 16.65
CA ARG A 250 4.83 -5.83 17.69
C ARG A 250 5.45 -7.10 18.27
N GLY A 251 4.70 -8.19 18.30
CA GLY A 251 5.16 -9.49 18.78
C GLY A 251 6.25 -10.10 17.90
N ASN A 252 6.44 -9.58 16.68
CA ASN A 252 7.56 -9.93 15.81
C ASN A 252 8.88 -9.26 16.24
N VAL A 253 8.80 -8.23 17.09
CA VAL A 253 9.93 -7.52 17.70
C VAL A 253 9.81 -7.50 19.24
N PRO A 254 9.86 -8.67 19.90
CA PRO A 254 9.56 -8.76 21.34
C PRO A 254 10.64 -8.17 22.25
N ASN A 255 11.82 -7.85 21.72
CA ASN A 255 12.99 -7.43 22.51
C ASN A 255 13.22 -5.90 22.54
N ILE A 256 12.32 -5.12 21.93
CA ILE A 256 12.39 -3.66 21.93
C ILE A 256 11.38 -3.06 22.89
N ASN A 257 11.45 -1.74 23.09
CA ASN A 257 10.41 -1.01 23.79
C ASN A 257 9.07 -1.17 23.07
N GLN A 258 8.09 -1.81 23.73
CA GLN A 258 6.80 -2.11 23.11
C GLN A 258 5.96 -0.85 22.86
N ASP A 259 6.30 0.27 23.48
CA ASP A 259 5.69 1.58 23.19
C ASP A 259 6.15 2.18 21.85
N GLN A 260 7.08 1.51 21.16
CA GLN A 260 7.71 1.94 19.91
C GLN A 260 7.68 0.81 18.87
N ALA A 261 6.86 -0.20 19.11
CA ALA A 261 6.86 -1.41 18.32
C ALA A 261 5.88 -1.34 17.16
N GLY A 262 4.70 -0.72 17.31
CA GLY A 262 3.66 -0.69 16.29
C GLY A 262 2.99 -2.03 16.03
N ASP A 263 1.78 -2.00 15.50
CA ASP A 263 1.08 -3.16 14.95
C ASP A 263 1.00 -3.07 13.41
N PRO A 264 0.42 -4.05 12.68
CA PRO A 264 0.49 -4.05 11.22
C PRO A 264 -0.06 -2.77 10.56
N ALA A 265 0.57 -2.34 9.47
CA ALA A 265 0.10 -1.25 8.61
C ALA A 265 0.40 -1.61 7.15
N MET A 266 -0.38 -1.10 6.20
CA MET A 266 -0.26 -1.41 4.78
C MET A 266 0.05 -0.16 3.98
N THR A 267 0.92 -0.26 2.97
CA THR A 267 1.10 0.81 1.98
C THR A 267 1.41 0.22 0.61
N GLN A 268 0.90 0.85 -0.45
CA GLN A 268 1.39 0.55 -1.80
C GLN A 268 2.75 1.21 -2.06
N ALA A 269 3.64 0.48 -2.72
CA ALA A 269 4.84 1.08 -3.29
C ALA A 269 4.44 1.84 -4.57
N VAL A 270 5.03 3.02 -4.75
CA VAL A 270 4.86 3.81 -5.99
C VAL A 270 5.86 3.30 -7.04
N PRO A 271 5.44 2.97 -8.27
CA PRO A 271 6.39 2.63 -9.33
C PRO A 271 7.27 3.82 -9.66
N VAL A 272 8.52 3.55 -10.05
CA VAL A 272 9.51 4.59 -10.40
C VAL A 272 8.97 5.53 -11.49
N GLU A 273 8.17 5.00 -12.43
CA GLU A 273 7.52 5.77 -13.49
C GLU A 273 6.53 6.84 -12.99
N GLN A 274 6.08 6.74 -11.74
CA GLN A 274 5.11 7.64 -11.12
C GLN A 274 5.70 8.54 -10.02
N PHE A 275 7.03 8.50 -9.81
CA PHE A 275 7.70 9.39 -8.86
C PHE A 275 7.50 10.88 -9.21
N LEU A 276 7.52 11.71 -8.18
CA LEU A 276 7.34 13.16 -8.29
C LEU A 276 8.58 13.92 -7.85
N ASP A 277 8.64 15.17 -8.26
CA ASP A 277 9.75 16.08 -7.94
C ASP A 277 9.51 16.80 -6.60
N SER A 278 8.26 16.81 -6.14
CA SER A 278 7.81 17.53 -4.94
C SER A 278 6.61 16.86 -4.29
N TYR A 279 6.59 16.88 -2.96
CA TYR A 279 5.56 16.30 -2.12
C TYR A 279 5.16 17.26 -0.99
N VAL A 280 3.89 17.17 -0.58
CA VAL A 280 3.38 17.74 0.67
C VAL A 280 2.74 16.60 1.43
N VAL A 281 3.29 16.24 2.60
CA VAL A 281 2.83 15.08 3.39
C VAL A 281 2.39 15.53 4.79
N LEU A 282 1.46 14.78 5.40
CA LEU A 282 0.95 15.07 6.75
C LEU A 282 1.37 13.97 7.74
N VAL A 283 2.20 14.32 8.70
CA VAL A 283 2.50 13.45 9.85
C VAL A 283 1.50 13.78 10.96
N PRO A 284 0.56 12.89 11.32
CA PRO A 284 -0.40 13.13 12.38
C PRO A 284 0.29 13.13 13.75
N GLY A 285 -0.26 13.86 14.72
CA GLY A 285 0.38 14.04 16.04
C GLY A 285 0.02 13.01 17.11
N SER A 286 -0.56 11.87 16.74
CA SER A 286 -1.02 10.86 17.70
C SER A 286 -0.01 9.74 17.95
N TRP A 287 1.05 9.61 17.12
CA TRP A 287 2.06 8.54 17.20
C TRP A 287 3.37 9.06 17.80
N VAL A 288 4.19 8.14 18.33
CA VAL A 288 5.44 8.46 19.02
C VAL A 288 6.63 8.54 18.05
N LEU A 289 6.62 7.70 17.02
CA LEU A 289 7.68 7.61 16.04
C LEU A 289 7.12 7.79 14.64
N ASP A 290 7.67 8.75 13.91
CA ASP A 290 7.27 9.03 12.53
C ASP A 290 8.50 9.11 11.63
N PHE A 291 8.37 8.52 10.45
CA PHE A 291 9.42 8.44 9.46
C PHE A 291 8.90 8.76 8.07
N VAL A 292 9.75 9.42 7.28
CA VAL A 292 9.63 9.40 5.83
C VAL A 292 10.70 8.48 5.25
N ILE A 293 10.26 7.55 4.40
CA ILE A 293 11.12 6.67 3.62
C ILE A 293 11.29 7.31 2.26
N LEU A 294 12.52 7.66 1.92
CA LEU A 294 12.86 8.37 0.69
C LEU A 294 13.63 7.46 -0.25
N THR A 295 13.15 7.31 -1.48
CA THR A 295 13.83 6.58 -2.54
C THR A 295 14.26 7.53 -3.64
N LYS A 296 15.56 7.61 -3.96
CA LYS A 296 16.05 8.53 -5.00
C LYS A 296 17.08 7.91 -5.93
N PRO A 297 17.23 8.43 -7.17
CA PRO A 297 18.37 8.11 -8.02
C PRO A 297 19.69 8.57 -7.37
N ILE A 298 20.75 7.77 -7.51
CA ILE A 298 22.07 8.15 -7.00
C ILE A 298 22.54 9.47 -7.61
N GLY A 299 23.10 10.33 -6.76
CA GLY A 299 23.63 11.64 -7.14
C GLY A 299 22.58 12.76 -7.20
N SER A 300 21.30 12.43 -7.03
CA SER A 300 20.26 13.44 -6.76
C SER A 300 20.26 13.85 -5.29
N THR A 301 19.59 14.95 -4.93
CA THR A 301 19.42 15.40 -3.54
C THR A 301 17.96 15.64 -3.23
N ILE A 302 17.56 15.41 -1.98
CA ILE A 302 16.23 15.73 -1.45
C ILE A 302 16.37 16.72 -0.30
N THR A 303 15.46 17.68 -0.21
CA THR A 303 15.27 18.54 0.96
C THR A 303 13.93 18.26 1.61
N ILE A 304 13.85 18.29 2.94
CA ILE A 304 12.61 18.32 3.73
C ILE A 304 12.56 19.66 4.44
N ASP A 305 11.46 20.41 4.29
CA ASP A 305 11.25 21.75 4.85
C ASP A 305 12.39 22.73 4.56
N GLY A 306 12.88 22.66 3.31
CA GLY A 306 14.01 23.46 2.84
C GLY A 306 15.38 23.01 3.35
N SER A 307 15.45 22.01 4.22
CA SER A 307 16.71 21.47 4.76
C SER A 307 17.16 20.22 3.99
N PRO A 308 18.40 20.14 3.49
CA PRO A 308 18.90 18.95 2.81
C PRO A 308 18.94 17.73 3.72
N VAL A 309 18.44 16.58 3.24
CA VAL A 309 18.63 15.29 3.91
C VAL A 309 20.10 14.88 3.72
N PRO A 310 20.88 14.65 4.80
CA PRO A 310 22.28 14.31 4.68
C PRO A 310 22.51 13.02 3.86
N GLN A 311 23.50 13.03 2.97
CA GLN A 311 23.85 11.87 2.15
C GLN A 311 24.22 10.64 3.00
N SER A 312 24.72 10.83 4.23
CA SER A 312 25.01 9.76 5.18
C SER A 312 23.77 8.99 5.65
N ASN A 313 22.57 9.52 5.44
CA ASN A 313 21.32 8.85 5.80
C ASN A 313 20.86 7.87 4.71
N PHE A 314 21.42 7.97 3.50
CA PHE A 314 21.04 7.13 2.37
C PHE A 314 21.93 5.88 2.29
N ILE A 315 21.28 4.74 2.16
CA ILE A 315 21.90 3.44 1.90
C ILE A 315 21.76 3.15 0.41
N VAL A 316 22.89 3.00 -0.27
CA VAL A 316 22.91 2.59 -1.68
C VAL A 316 22.47 1.14 -1.81
N ILE A 317 21.53 0.86 -2.73
CA ILE A 317 21.16 -0.51 -3.06
C ILE A 317 22.24 -1.08 -3.98
N ASN A 318 23.22 -1.77 -3.38
CA ASN A 318 24.32 -2.42 -4.10
C ASN A 318 23.85 -3.74 -4.74
N ASP A 319 23.00 -3.63 -5.75
CA ASP A 319 22.25 -4.74 -6.37
C ASP A 319 23.01 -5.52 -7.46
N GLY A 320 24.32 -5.26 -7.59
CA GLY A 320 25.15 -5.86 -8.63
C GLY A 320 25.07 -5.15 -9.98
N VAL A 321 24.23 -4.11 -10.13
CA VAL A 321 24.27 -3.20 -11.28
C VAL A 321 25.40 -2.18 -11.08
N ASN A 322 26.14 -1.89 -12.16
CA ASN A 322 27.27 -0.95 -12.13
C ASN A 322 27.10 0.14 -13.22
N PRO A 323 26.90 1.41 -12.84
CA PRO A 323 26.78 1.92 -11.46
C PRO A 323 25.44 1.54 -10.80
N PRO A 324 25.38 1.43 -9.46
CA PRO A 324 24.11 1.32 -8.74
C PRO A 324 23.20 2.50 -9.09
N GLN A 325 21.88 2.29 -9.07
CA GLN A 325 20.92 3.29 -9.56
C GLN A 325 20.16 4.01 -8.46
N TRP A 326 19.90 3.33 -7.34
CA TRP A 326 18.97 3.78 -6.30
C TRP A 326 19.60 3.77 -4.90
N GLU A 327 19.12 4.67 -4.06
CA GLU A 327 19.44 4.71 -2.64
C GLU A 327 18.23 5.12 -1.81
N VAL A 328 18.17 4.61 -0.58
CA VAL A 328 17.02 4.74 0.32
C VAL A 328 17.44 5.32 1.66
N ALA A 329 16.67 6.27 2.19
CA ALA A 329 16.82 6.77 3.56
C ALA A 329 15.52 6.56 4.35
N ARG A 330 15.63 6.29 5.65
CA ARG A 330 14.51 6.43 6.61
C ARG A 330 14.84 7.59 7.52
N VAL A 331 14.08 8.67 7.41
CA VAL A 331 14.35 9.92 8.11
C VAL A 331 13.26 10.12 9.14
N ALA A 332 13.62 10.20 10.42
CA ALA A 332 12.68 10.57 11.46
C ALA A 332 12.21 12.01 11.23
N VAL A 333 10.92 12.24 11.35
CA VAL A 333 10.27 13.55 11.18
C VAL A 333 9.41 13.86 12.39
N SER A 334 9.07 15.14 12.58
CA SER A 334 8.14 15.56 13.63
C SER A 334 6.71 15.51 13.13
N ASP A 335 5.75 15.65 14.03
CA ASP A 335 4.36 15.87 13.64
C ASP A 335 4.19 17.16 12.84
N GLY A 336 3.24 17.15 11.91
CA GLY A 336 2.85 18.30 11.12
C GLY A 336 2.94 18.09 9.62
N VAL A 337 2.79 19.19 8.89
CA VAL A 337 2.87 19.19 7.44
C VAL A 337 4.30 19.40 7.01
N HIS A 338 4.81 18.48 6.19
CA HIS A 338 6.15 18.54 5.63
C HIS A 338 6.11 18.74 4.13
N THR A 339 7.08 19.51 3.62
CA THR A 339 7.31 19.65 2.19
C THR A 339 8.62 18.97 1.82
N ALA A 340 8.62 18.14 0.79
CA ALA A 340 9.83 17.49 0.28
C ALA A 340 10.04 17.83 -1.19
N THR A 341 11.27 18.16 -1.59
CA THR A 341 11.62 18.47 -2.99
C THR A 341 12.92 17.80 -3.40
N GLY A 342 12.98 17.30 -4.62
CA GLY A 342 14.14 16.59 -5.18
C GLY A 342 14.71 17.29 -6.41
N THR A 343 16.00 17.08 -6.68
CA THR A 343 16.63 17.52 -7.94
C THR A 343 16.32 16.60 -9.13
N GLN A 344 15.67 15.47 -8.86
CA GLN A 344 15.12 14.46 -9.78
C GLN A 344 13.85 13.88 -9.13
N PRO A 345 12.96 13.24 -9.90
CA PRO A 345 11.84 12.50 -9.34
C PRO A 345 12.30 11.47 -8.30
N PHE A 346 11.60 11.40 -7.18
CA PHE A 346 11.89 10.49 -6.07
C PHE A 346 10.59 9.94 -5.48
N GLY A 347 10.66 8.84 -4.73
CA GLY A 347 9.52 8.26 -4.01
C GLY A 347 9.55 8.64 -2.53
N ILE A 348 8.36 8.80 -1.93
CA ILE A 348 8.19 9.01 -0.50
C ILE A 348 7.07 8.11 0.03
N VAL A 349 7.33 7.41 1.12
CA VAL A 349 6.34 6.72 1.94
C VAL A 349 6.43 7.31 3.34
N VAL A 350 5.29 7.55 3.97
CA VAL A 350 5.21 7.99 5.36
C VAL A 350 4.79 6.79 6.18
N VAL A 351 5.44 6.58 7.31
CA VAL A 351 5.10 5.52 8.26
C VAL A 351 5.30 6.04 9.67
N GLY A 352 4.35 5.75 10.54
CA GLY A 352 4.48 6.00 11.97
C GLY A 352 3.93 4.85 12.78
N TYR A 353 4.40 4.75 14.03
CA TYR A 353 4.00 3.68 14.94
C TYR A 353 4.29 4.03 16.40
N ASP A 354 3.52 3.44 17.30
CA ASP A 354 3.64 3.60 18.75
C ASP A 354 3.33 2.29 19.52
N PHE A 355 2.66 2.37 20.68
CA PHE A 355 2.17 1.19 21.38
C PHE A 355 0.91 0.65 20.70
N ALA A 356 1.07 -0.48 20.00
CA ALA A 356 -0.04 -1.27 19.47
C ALA A 356 -0.85 -0.59 18.37
N ASP A 357 -0.24 0.33 17.63
CA ASP A 357 -0.89 1.05 16.55
C ASP A 357 0.15 1.62 15.57
N SER A 358 -0.21 1.69 14.30
CA SER A 358 0.67 2.13 13.21
C SER A 358 -0.14 2.73 12.06
N TYR A 359 0.51 3.52 11.21
CA TYR A 359 -0.05 3.94 9.94
C TYR A 359 1.03 3.94 8.87
N ALA A 360 0.65 3.70 7.62
CA ALA A 360 1.55 3.88 6.49
C ALA A 360 0.79 4.37 5.26
N TYR A 361 1.40 5.22 4.44
CA TYR A 361 0.80 5.61 3.16
C TYR A 361 1.85 6.13 2.18
N PRO A 362 1.60 6.00 0.86
CA PRO A 362 2.46 6.64 -0.14
C PRO A 362 2.22 8.15 -0.13
N GLY A 363 3.28 8.96 -0.04
CA GLY A 363 3.10 10.41 0.05
C GLY A 363 2.57 11.08 -1.23
N GLY A 364 2.48 10.35 -2.34
CA GLY A 364 1.88 10.78 -3.59
C GLY A 364 2.43 10.05 -4.82
N LEU A 365 1.76 10.20 -5.95
CA LEU A 365 2.21 9.68 -7.24
C LEU A 365 1.63 10.52 -8.40
N ASN A 366 2.25 10.46 -9.57
CA ASN A 366 1.88 11.26 -10.75
C ASN A 366 0.54 10.84 -11.39
N GLN A 367 0.04 9.64 -11.07
CA GLN A 367 -1.25 9.11 -11.52
C GLN A 367 -1.42 9.06 -13.05
N GLN A 368 -0.31 9.02 -13.80
CA GLN A 368 -0.37 8.92 -15.26
C GLN A 368 -0.87 7.55 -15.68
N LEU A 369 -1.71 7.49 -16.72
CA LEU A 369 -2.08 6.23 -17.35
C LEU A 369 -0.89 5.72 -18.19
N ILE A 370 -0.11 4.81 -17.63
CA ILE A 370 1.14 4.30 -18.22
C ILE A 370 0.98 2.94 -18.91
N ASN A 371 -0.15 2.26 -18.67
CA ASN A 371 -0.54 1.00 -19.31
C ASN A 371 -2.05 0.97 -19.64
N PRO A 372 -2.52 1.81 -20.60
CA PRO A 372 -3.94 1.93 -20.90
C PRO A 372 -4.54 0.63 -21.45
N ILE A 373 -5.75 0.30 -21.00
CA ILE A 373 -6.54 -0.85 -21.42
C ILE A 373 -7.53 -0.37 -22.49
N ASN A 374 -7.44 -0.96 -23.69
CA ASN A 374 -8.29 -0.60 -24.84
C ASN A 374 -9.62 -1.36 -24.87
#